data_AF-A0A1J5S4A4-F1
#
_entry.id   AF-A0A1J5S4A4-F1
#
_cell.length_a   1.000
_cell.length_b   1.000
_cell.length_c   1.000
_cell.angle_alpha   90.00
_cell.angle_beta   90.00
_cell.angle_gamma   90.00
#
_symmetry.space_group_name_H-M   'P 1'
#
loop_
_entity.id
_entity.type
_entity.pdbx_description
1 polymer ?
#
loop_
_entity_poly.entity_id
_entity_poly.type
_entity_poly.pdbx_seq_one_letter_code
_entity_poly.pdbx_strand_id
1 'polypeptide(L)'
;MVDGGGVPHMNPPLTQTSYILGDKAKIIDIVLHGLTIREPIDDEYYSNNMAPHTDLTDQEIADVLTYVRNSFGNKASAVSVAEVKAVRSKKK
;
A
#
# COMPACT_ATOMS: atom_id res chain seq x y z
N MET A 1 -9.25 11.17 15.12
CA MET A 1 -8.49 11.60 13.92
C MET A 1 -7.83 10.35 13.40
N VAL A 2 -7.96 10.03 12.10
CA VAL A 2 -7.41 8.78 11.56
C VAL A 2 -5.92 9.01 11.33
N ASP A 3 -5.07 8.26 12.02
CA ASP A 3 -3.62 8.50 12.10
C ASP A 3 -2.79 7.52 11.24
N GLY A 4 -3.42 6.51 10.64
CA GLY A 4 -2.74 5.50 9.85
C GLY A 4 -1.91 4.52 10.69
N GLY A 5 -2.12 4.47 12.01
CA GLY A 5 -1.33 3.64 12.94
C GLY A 5 -1.60 2.13 12.89
N GLY A 6 -2.62 1.69 12.16
CA GLY A 6 -2.98 0.27 12.04
C GLY A 6 -3.49 -0.33 13.36
N VAL A 7 -3.30 -1.64 13.53
CA VAL A 7 -3.61 -2.38 14.76
C VAL A 7 -2.43 -3.31 15.04
N PRO A 8 -1.71 -3.17 16.16
CA PRO A 8 -0.51 -3.97 16.46
C PRO A 8 -0.73 -5.47 16.26
N HIS A 9 0.21 -6.13 15.59
CA HIS A 9 0.18 -7.57 15.27
C HIS A 9 -0.99 -8.05 14.38
N MET A 10 -1.90 -7.16 13.99
CA MET A 10 -3.05 -7.48 13.14
C MET A 10 -2.96 -6.77 11.80
N ASN A 11 -2.94 -5.44 11.79
CA ASN A 11 -2.90 -4.60 10.60
C ASN A 11 -1.65 -3.71 10.63
N PRO A 12 -0.77 -3.77 9.62
CA PRO A 12 0.42 -2.93 9.59
C PRO A 12 0.08 -1.43 9.52
N PRO A 13 0.91 -0.57 10.11
CA PRO A 13 0.75 0.87 9.98
C PRO A 13 1.03 1.34 8.56
N LEU A 14 0.39 2.44 8.16
CA LEU A 14 0.69 3.18 6.94
C LEU A 14 1.69 4.32 7.19
N THR A 15 2.11 4.53 8.43
CA THR A 15 3.04 5.58 8.87
C THR A 15 4.48 5.11 8.77
N GLN A 16 5.28 5.77 7.93
CA GLN A 16 6.74 5.62 7.79
C GLN A 16 7.29 4.20 7.61
N THR A 17 6.48 3.26 7.09
CA THR A 17 6.94 1.90 6.81
C THR A 17 7.73 1.81 5.51
N SER A 18 8.61 0.81 5.39
CA SER A 18 9.36 0.55 4.15
C SER A 18 8.44 0.26 2.96
N TYR A 19 7.24 -0.27 3.22
CA TYR A 19 6.22 -0.55 2.20
C TYR A 19 5.60 0.73 1.63
N ILE A 20 5.43 1.76 2.47
CA ILE A 20 4.86 3.05 2.04
C ILE A 20 5.92 3.99 1.49
N LEU A 21 7.13 4.01 2.07
CA LEU A 21 8.19 4.93 1.65
C LEU A 21 9.03 4.38 0.48
N GLY A 22 9.08 3.06 0.32
CA GLY A 22 9.89 2.38 -0.69
C GLY A 22 9.25 2.32 -2.07
N ASP A 23 9.44 1.17 -2.74
CA ASP A 23 9.00 0.92 -4.11
C ASP A 23 7.48 1.03 -4.25
N LYS A 24 7.04 1.95 -5.12
CA LYS A 24 5.63 2.17 -5.43
C LYS A 24 4.98 0.91 -6.00
N ALA A 25 5.70 0.12 -6.79
CA ALA A 25 5.16 -1.08 -7.40
C ALA A 25 4.66 -2.09 -6.36
N LYS A 26 5.34 -2.15 -5.20
CA LYS A 26 4.98 -3.04 -4.09
C LYS A 26 3.61 -2.68 -3.50
N ILE A 27 3.39 -1.42 -3.15
CA ILE A 27 2.12 -1.00 -2.55
C ILE A 27 0.97 -0.98 -3.57
N ILE A 28 1.26 -0.70 -4.85
CA ILE A 28 0.29 -0.84 -5.94
C ILE A 28 -0.13 -2.31 -6.09
N ASP A 29 0.82 -3.25 -6.09
CA ASP A 29 0.54 -4.70 -6.19
C ASP A 29 -0.34 -5.18 -5.03
N ILE A 30 -0.08 -4.68 -3.81
CA ILE A 30 -0.87 -5.00 -2.61
C ILE A 30 -2.32 -4.53 -2.75
N VAL A 31 -2.56 -3.31 -3.24
CA VAL A 31 -3.94 -2.83 -3.43
C VAL A 31 -4.67 -3.67 -4.49
N LEU A 32 -4.00 -4.01 -5.58
CA LEU A 32 -4.59 -4.77 -6.68
C LEU A 32 -4.85 -6.24 -6.37
N HIS A 33 -3.95 -6.87 -5.61
CA HIS A 33 -3.90 -8.33 -5.45
C HIS A 33 -4.03 -8.80 -4.00
N GLY A 34 -4.16 -7.86 -3.07
CA GLY A 34 -4.19 -8.14 -1.65
C GLY A 34 -2.81 -8.43 -1.07
N LEU A 35 -2.78 -8.75 0.21
CA LEU A 35 -1.57 -9.09 0.94
C LEU A 35 -1.88 -10.19 1.96
N THR A 36 -1.15 -11.29 1.86
CA THR A 36 -1.03 -12.28 2.93
C THR A 36 0.39 -12.18 3.47
N ILE A 37 0.52 -11.83 4.75
CA ILE A 37 1.82 -11.53 5.36
C ILE A 37 2.48 -12.86 5.74
N ARG A 38 3.53 -13.22 5.00
CA ARG A 38 4.35 -14.42 5.24
C ARG A 38 5.75 -14.07 5.76
N GLU A 39 6.13 -12.80 5.62
CA GLU A 39 7.40 -12.22 6.00
C GLU A 39 7.13 -10.96 6.82
N PRO A 40 8.03 -10.57 7.75
CA PRO A 40 7.81 -9.39 8.58
C PRO A 40 7.85 -8.11 7.74
N ILE A 41 7.07 -7.12 8.16
CA ILE A 41 7.13 -5.74 7.68
C ILE A 41 7.88 -4.95 8.74
N ASP A 42 9.09 -4.50 8.41
CA ASP A 42 9.95 -3.74 9.34
C ASP A 42 10.13 -4.46 10.68
N ASP A 43 10.55 -5.73 10.61
CA ASP A 43 10.78 -6.65 11.74
C ASP A 43 9.53 -7.08 12.53
N GLU A 44 8.32 -6.69 12.09
CA GLU A 44 7.07 -7.08 12.73
C GLU A 44 6.19 -8.00 11.87
N TYR A 45 5.59 -9.00 12.53
CA TYR A 45 4.60 -9.89 11.92
C TYR A 45 3.18 -9.40 12.18
N TYR A 46 2.32 -9.63 11.18
CA TYR A 46 0.92 -9.23 11.19
C TYR A 46 0.06 -10.39 10.68
N SER A 47 -1.14 -10.53 11.24
CA SER A 47 -1.97 -11.72 11.08
C SER A 47 -3.15 -11.57 10.14
N ASN A 48 -3.61 -10.35 9.86
CA ASN A 48 -4.74 -10.14 8.95
C ASN A 48 -4.31 -10.11 7.49
N ASN A 49 -5.12 -10.76 6.66
CA ASN A 49 -5.00 -10.67 5.22
C ASN A 49 -5.71 -9.41 4.71
N MET A 50 -5.07 -8.70 3.80
CA MET A 50 -5.71 -7.64 3.02
C MET A 50 -6.31 -8.25 1.75
N ALA A 51 -7.61 -8.08 1.54
CA ALA A 51 -8.26 -8.50 0.30
C ALA A 51 -7.84 -7.60 -0.88
N PRO A 52 -7.84 -8.11 -2.12
CA PRO A 52 -7.63 -7.29 -3.30
C PRO A 52 -8.79 -6.30 -3.51
N HIS A 53 -8.48 -5.07 -3.92
CA HIS A 53 -9.44 -4.06 -4.33
C HIS A 53 -9.57 -4.04 -5.85
N THR A 54 -10.31 -5.01 -6.40
CA THR A 54 -10.52 -5.16 -7.85
C THR A 54 -11.54 -4.20 -8.44
N ASP A 55 -12.30 -3.53 -7.56
CA ASP A 55 -13.33 -2.53 -7.88
C ASP A 55 -12.75 -1.14 -8.18
N LEU A 56 -11.55 -0.84 -7.71
CA LEU A 56 -10.93 0.48 -7.87
C LEU A 56 -10.29 0.67 -9.26
N THR A 57 -10.56 1.84 -9.83
CA THR A 57 -9.93 2.31 -11.07
C THR A 57 -8.46 2.68 -10.86
N ASP A 58 -7.69 2.76 -11.95
CA ASP A 58 -6.27 3.16 -11.86
C ASP A 58 -6.07 4.56 -11.26
N GLN A 59 -7.03 5.46 -11.51
CA GLN A 59 -7.02 6.82 -10.97
C GLN A 59 -7.24 6.81 -9.47
N GLU A 60 -8.25 6.09 -8.98
CA GLU A 60 -8.55 6.01 -7.54
C GLU A 60 -7.38 5.40 -6.76
N ILE A 61 -6.74 4.36 -7.29
CA ILE A 61 -5.54 3.77 -6.68
C ILE A 61 -4.39 4.77 -6.64
N ALA A 62 -4.14 5.48 -7.75
CA ALA A 62 -3.08 6.49 -7.80
C ALA A 62 -3.32 7.62 -6.77
N ASP A 63 -4.56 8.09 -6.65
CA ASP A 63 -4.94 9.16 -5.73
C ASP A 63 -4.82 8.72 -4.27
N VAL A 64 -5.36 7.56 -3.90
CA VAL A 64 -5.28 7.03 -2.53
C VAL A 64 -3.84 6.76 -2.12
N LEU A 65 -3.02 6.16 -2.99
CA LEU A 65 -1.63 5.88 -2.66
C LEU A 65 -0.79 7.14 -2.58
N THR A 66 -1.08 8.14 -3.41
CA THR A 66 -0.46 9.47 -3.31
C THR A 66 -0.82 10.14 -1.99
N TYR A 67 -2.09 10.08 -1.59
CA TYR A 67 -2.55 10.58 -0.30
C TYR A 67 -1.82 9.89 0.84
N VAL A 68 -1.78 8.56 0.89
CA VAL A 68 -1.09 7.79 1.94
C VAL A 68 0.39 8.15 2.02
N ARG A 69 1.07 8.26 0.87
CA ARG A 69 2.52 8.57 0.78
C ARG A 69 2.88 10.00 1.17
N ASN A 70 1.90 10.90 1.30
CA ASN A 70 2.08 12.28 1.73
C ASN A 70 1.33 12.61 3.03
N SER A 71 0.64 11.64 3.62
CA SER A 71 -0.13 11.78 4.87
C SER A 71 0.56 11.02 6.01
N PHE A 72 0.05 11.17 7.22
CA PHE A 72 0.52 10.42 8.39
C PHE A 72 2.02 10.60 8.70
N GLY A 73 2.58 11.76 8.33
CA GLY A 73 4.02 12.06 8.48
C GLY A 73 4.91 11.52 7.35
N ASN A 74 4.32 10.86 6.34
CA ASN A 74 5.05 10.39 5.17
C ASN A 74 5.46 11.54 4.25
N LYS A 75 6.63 11.40 3.64
CA LYS A 75 7.16 12.29 2.61
C LYS A 75 7.77 11.47 1.48
N ALA A 76 6.92 10.95 0.61
CA ALA A 76 7.33 10.10 -0.50
C ALA A 76 6.69 10.56 -1.83
N SER A 77 7.34 10.21 -2.94
CA SER A 77 6.90 10.60 -4.28
C SER A 77 5.49 10.09 -4.61
N ALA A 78 4.69 10.92 -5.28
CA ALA A 78 3.34 10.56 -5.70
C ALA A 78 3.30 9.32 -6.61
N VAL A 79 2.18 8.60 -6.59
CA VAL A 79 1.90 7.49 -7.51
C VAL A 79 1.13 8.02 -8.70
N SER A 80 1.62 7.74 -9.90
CA SER A 80 0.96 8.11 -11.15
C SER A 80 0.05 6.99 -11.66
N VAL A 81 -0.99 7.37 -12.42
CA VAL A 81 -1.88 6.44 -13.12
C VAL A 81 -1.10 5.50 -14.05
N ALA A 82 -0.03 5.99 -14.68
CA ALA A 82 0.82 5.20 -15.56
C ALA A 82 1.56 4.07 -14.80
N GLU A 83 2.06 4.36 -13.60
CA GLU A 83 2.67 3.35 -12.72
C GLU A 83 1.63 2.30 -12.30
N VAL A 84 0.41 2.70 -11.97
CA VAL A 84 -0.67 1.76 -11.62
C VAL A 84 -1.02 0.84 -12.80
N LYS A 85 -1.23 1.42 -13.99
CA LYS A 85 -1.48 0.65 -15.22
C LYS A 85 -0.37 -0.35 -15.54
N ALA A 86 0.88 0.07 -15.36
CA ALA A 86 2.03 -0.77 -15.62
C ALA A 86 2.06 -1.99 -14.67
N VAL A 87 1.77 -1.80 -13.38
CA VAL A 87 1.70 -2.92 -12.42
C VAL A 87 0.50 -3.82 -12.70
N ARG A 88 -0.69 -3.25 -12.93
CA ARG A 88 -1.90 -4.01 -13.23
C ARG A 88 -1.75 -4.91 -14.47
N SER A 89 -0.98 -4.45 -15.46
CA SER A 89 -0.75 -5.21 -16.70
C SER A 89 0.35 -6.27 -16.59
N LYS A 90 1.20 -6.24 -15.54
CA LYS A 90 2.37 -7.13 -15.40
C LYS A 90 2.04 -8.53 -14.91
N LYS A 91 0.92 -8.73 -14.21
CA LYS A 91 0.47 -10.05 -13.75
C LYS A 91 -0.68 -10.53 -14.62
N LYS A 92 -0.34 -11.24 -15.70
CA LYS A 92 -1.22 -12.14 -16.44
C LYS A 92 -0.63 -13.54 -16.40
#